data_AF-A0A7W0LK64-F1
#
_entry.id   AF-A0A7W0LK64-F1
#
_cell.length_a   1.000
_cell.length_b   1.000
_cell.length_c   1.000
_cell.angle_alpha   90.00
_cell.angle_beta   90.00
_cell.angle_gamma   90.00
#
_symmetry.space_group_name_H-M   'P 1'
#
loop_
_entity.id
_entity.type
_entity.pdbx_description
1 polymer ?
#
loop_
_entity_poly.entity_id
_entity_poly.type
_entity_poly.pdbx_seq_one_letter_code
_entity_poly.pdbx_strand_id
1 'polypeptide(L)'
;DVLVAIPILVLVCFSVGAAFGDEAGVGARQRARSLAIRNPLLPAFALALIAPDKLAPDALVTLSQALVFAALPVGFVAVGINLAAASPGAFSVPRPGEEIALAVLARLVLAPLLLFLLALPVIDLPAPYLLLAAMPAGLNTLVVANAFGLDRRVAAGAIAWSTALVVSAGLVAALL
;
A
#
# COMPACT_ATOMS: atom_id res chain seq x y z
N ASP A 1 6.54 -13.00 -3.40
CA ASP A 1 5.93 -11.73 -2.94
C ASP A 1 6.37 -10.50 -3.71
N VAL A 2 7.64 -10.10 -3.67
CA VAL A 2 8.14 -8.89 -4.38
C VAL A 2 7.73 -8.87 -5.87
N LEU A 3 7.88 -10.00 -6.57
CA LEU A 3 7.51 -10.19 -7.98
C LEU A 3 6.02 -10.09 -8.29
N VAL A 4 5.13 -10.15 -7.29
CA VAL A 4 3.67 -10.09 -7.47
C VAL A 4 3.12 -8.79 -6.86
N ALA A 5 3.59 -8.42 -5.67
CA ALA A 5 3.17 -7.22 -4.95
C ALA A 5 3.64 -5.94 -5.64
N ILE A 6 4.85 -5.90 -6.22
CA ILE A 6 5.34 -4.70 -6.92
C ILE A 6 4.52 -4.43 -8.18
N PRO A 7 4.30 -5.40 -9.10
CA PRO A 7 3.42 -5.17 -10.24
C PRO A 7 2.00 -4.77 -9.83
N ILE A 8 1.41 -5.38 -8.80
CA ILE A 8 0.06 -5.01 -8.36
C ILE A 8 0.02 -3.58 -7.82
N LEU A 9 0.98 -3.20 -6.97
CA LEU A 9 1.08 -1.84 -6.47
C LEU A 9 1.18 -0.85 -7.63
N VAL A 10 2.10 -1.11 -8.53
CA VAL A 10 2.49 -0.22 -9.61
C VAL A 10 1.45 -0.15 -10.73
N LEU A 11 0.85 -1.27 -11.10
CA LEU A 11 -0.10 -1.35 -12.20
C LEU A 11 -1.54 -1.17 -11.76
N VAL A 12 -1.93 -1.62 -10.56
CA VAL A 12 -3.32 -1.59 -10.08
C VAL A 12 -3.55 -0.41 -9.15
N CYS A 13 -2.79 -0.25 -8.06
CA CYS A 13 -3.07 0.83 -7.11
C CYS A 13 -2.86 2.23 -7.71
N PHE A 14 -1.78 2.41 -8.49
CA PHE A 14 -1.53 3.68 -9.15
C PHE A 14 -2.48 3.94 -10.33
N SER A 15 -2.98 2.90 -11.03
CA SER A 15 -3.98 3.11 -12.09
C SER A 15 -5.35 3.46 -11.51
N VAL A 16 -5.73 2.88 -10.38
CA VAL A 16 -6.89 3.32 -9.59
C VAL A 16 -6.71 4.78 -9.16
N GLY A 17 -5.55 5.15 -8.62
CA GLY A 17 -5.24 6.55 -8.30
C GLY A 17 -5.36 7.50 -9.50
N ALA A 18 -4.85 7.09 -10.67
CA ALA A 18 -4.97 7.87 -11.90
C ALA A 18 -6.40 7.91 -12.49
N ALA A 19 -7.24 6.91 -12.18
CA ALA A 19 -8.62 6.86 -12.66
C ALA A 19 -9.55 7.77 -11.85
N PHE A 20 -9.33 7.82 -10.53
CA PHE A 20 -10.20 8.50 -9.56
C PHE A 20 -9.61 9.80 -8.99
N GLY A 21 -8.35 10.11 -9.29
CA GLY A 21 -7.69 11.31 -8.82
C GLY A 21 -8.01 12.56 -9.63
N ASP A 22 -8.17 13.67 -8.93
CA ASP A 22 -8.49 14.98 -9.52
C ASP A 22 -7.29 15.60 -10.26
N GLU A 23 -6.06 15.13 -9.98
CA GLU A 23 -4.84 15.63 -10.61
C GLU A 23 -4.33 14.79 -11.80
N ALA A 24 -5.02 13.71 -12.17
CA ALA A 24 -4.51 12.76 -13.17
C ALA A 24 -4.70 13.20 -14.64
N GLY A 25 -5.41 14.30 -14.87
CA GLY A 25 -5.78 14.79 -16.22
C GLY A 25 -7.06 14.15 -16.78
N VAL A 26 -7.61 14.75 -17.84
CA VAL A 26 -8.96 14.43 -18.36
C VAL A 26 -8.94 13.27 -19.37
N GLY A 27 -7.82 13.03 -20.06
CA GLY A 27 -7.71 12.01 -21.12
C GLY A 27 -6.93 10.75 -20.75
N ALA A 28 -7.30 9.60 -21.33
CA ALA A 28 -6.64 8.29 -21.09
C ALA A 28 -5.11 8.32 -21.34
N ARG A 29 -4.67 9.05 -22.38
CA ARG A 29 -3.25 9.22 -22.71
C ARG A 29 -2.50 10.12 -21.70
N GLN A 30 -3.17 11.13 -21.15
CA GLN A 30 -2.60 11.98 -20.10
C GLN A 30 -2.49 11.22 -18.76
N ARG A 31 -3.51 10.42 -18.42
CA ARG A 31 -3.49 9.54 -17.24
C ARG A 31 -2.38 8.49 -17.34
N ALA A 32 -2.20 7.85 -18.50
CA ALA A 32 -1.11 6.91 -18.73
C ALA A 32 0.29 7.55 -18.67
N ARG A 33 0.44 8.78 -19.19
CA ARG A 33 1.71 9.52 -19.09
C ARG A 33 1.99 9.99 -17.66
N SER A 34 0.96 10.42 -16.94
CA SER A 34 1.04 10.78 -15.52
C SER A 34 1.48 9.56 -14.69
N LEU A 35 0.93 8.38 -14.99
CA LEU A 35 1.31 7.11 -14.37
C LEU A 35 2.82 6.83 -14.51
N ALA A 36 3.36 6.91 -15.73
CA ALA A 36 4.77 6.60 -15.99
C ALA A 36 5.75 7.64 -15.42
N ILE A 37 5.37 8.93 -15.41
CA ILE A 37 6.27 10.03 -15.01
C ILE A 37 6.18 10.30 -13.50
N ARG A 38 4.99 10.25 -12.90
CA ARG A 38 4.80 10.50 -11.45
C ARG A 38 5.12 9.28 -10.58
N ASN A 39 5.32 8.10 -11.16
CA ASN A 39 5.64 6.88 -10.42
C ASN A 39 7.10 6.45 -10.65
N PRO A 40 8.06 6.89 -9.80
CA PRO A 40 9.46 6.50 -9.93
C PRO A 40 9.70 4.99 -9.71
N LEU A 41 8.73 4.26 -9.15
CA LEU A 41 8.85 2.81 -8.95
C LEU A 41 8.67 2.01 -10.25
N LEU A 42 7.93 2.53 -11.23
CA LEU A 42 7.78 1.90 -12.55
C LEU A 42 9.11 1.72 -13.29
N PRO A 43 9.88 2.80 -13.54
CA PRO A 43 11.16 2.67 -14.22
C PRO A 43 12.17 1.90 -13.37
N ALA A 44 12.16 2.06 -12.04
CA ALA A 44 13.03 1.29 -11.16
C ALA A 44 12.75 -0.22 -11.24
N PHE A 45 11.47 -0.63 -11.26
CA PHE A 45 11.09 -2.03 -11.40
C PHE A 45 11.46 -2.60 -12.78
N ALA A 46 11.19 -1.85 -13.85
CA ALA A 46 11.55 -2.26 -15.20
C ALA A 46 13.08 -2.45 -15.34
N LEU A 47 13.87 -1.54 -14.76
CA LEU A 47 15.32 -1.67 -14.71
C LEU A 47 15.75 -2.88 -13.88
N ALA A 48 15.12 -3.13 -12.73
CA ALA A 48 15.44 -4.27 -11.88
C ALA A 48 15.17 -5.64 -12.54
N LEU A 49 14.17 -5.74 -13.43
CA LEU A 49 13.88 -6.98 -14.17
C LEU A 49 14.92 -7.31 -15.25
N ILE A 50 15.60 -6.29 -15.79
CA ILE A 50 16.54 -6.43 -16.92
C ILE A 50 17.99 -6.38 -16.43
N ALA A 51 18.24 -5.76 -15.28
CA ALA A 51 19.58 -5.59 -14.73
C ALA A 51 20.22 -6.94 -14.36
N PRO A 52 21.43 -7.26 -14.85
CA PRO A 52 22.15 -8.45 -14.44
C PRO A 52 22.56 -8.38 -12.96
N ASP A 53 22.62 -9.54 -12.29
CA ASP A 53 22.96 -9.68 -10.86
C ASP A 53 24.28 -8.98 -10.48
N LYS A 54 25.22 -8.87 -11.41
CA LYS A 54 26.51 -8.17 -11.21
C LYS A 54 26.36 -6.69 -10.87
N LEU A 55 25.22 -6.07 -11.19
CA LEU A 55 24.92 -4.67 -10.86
C LEU A 55 24.35 -4.50 -9.46
N ALA A 56 24.09 -5.58 -8.72
CA ALA A 56 23.54 -5.57 -7.38
C ALA A 56 24.52 -6.19 -6.36
N PRO A 57 25.67 -5.54 -6.07
CA PRO A 57 26.61 -6.02 -5.06
C PRO A 57 25.94 -6.10 -3.68
N ASP A 58 26.30 -7.12 -2.90
CA ASP A 58 25.65 -7.45 -1.61
C ASP A 58 25.60 -6.27 -0.63
N ALA A 59 26.63 -5.42 -0.64
CA ALA A 59 26.67 -4.21 0.18
C ALA A 59 25.54 -3.23 -0.17
N LEU A 60 25.24 -3.03 -1.45
CA LEU A 60 24.14 -2.17 -1.89
C LEU A 60 22.78 -2.81 -1.60
N VAL A 61 22.66 -4.13 -1.73
CA VAL A 61 21.44 -4.86 -1.37
C VAL A 61 21.17 -4.73 0.13
N THR A 62 22.18 -4.94 0.97
CA THR A 62 22.08 -4.81 2.43
C THR A 62 21.73 -3.38 2.84
N LEU A 63 22.39 -2.39 2.25
CA LEU A 63 22.09 -0.98 2.49
C LEU A 63 20.65 -0.64 2.07
N SER A 64 20.20 -1.11 0.91
CA SER A 64 18.83 -0.93 0.43
C SER A 64 17.80 -1.50 1.41
N GLN A 65 18.02 -2.73 1.90
CA GLN A 65 17.16 -3.35 2.90
C GLN A 65 17.13 -2.53 4.20
N ALA A 66 18.29 -2.11 4.70
CA ALA A 66 18.37 -1.26 5.89
C ALA A 66 17.62 0.06 5.71
N LEU A 67 17.73 0.70 4.55
CA LEU A 67 17.00 1.93 4.22
C LEU A 67 15.49 1.69 4.16
N VAL A 68 15.03 0.57 3.59
CA VAL A 68 13.60 0.21 3.56
C VAL A 68 13.06 0.05 4.99
N PHE A 69 13.78 -0.64 5.87
CA PHE A 69 13.38 -0.78 7.27
C PHE A 69 13.42 0.56 8.01
N ALA A 70 14.42 1.40 7.76
CA ALA A 70 14.53 2.73 8.36
C ALA A 70 13.44 3.71 7.86
N ALA A 71 12.92 3.50 6.64
CA ALA A 71 11.84 4.30 6.09
C ALA A 71 10.47 4.00 6.75
N LEU A 72 10.29 2.82 7.35
CA LEU A 72 9.03 2.43 7.99
C LEU A 72 8.63 3.42 9.11
N PRO A 73 9.47 3.73 10.11
CA PRO A 73 9.16 4.75 11.12
C PRO A 73 8.78 6.10 10.51
N VAL A 74 9.51 6.55 9.48
CA VAL A 74 9.28 7.84 8.81
C VAL A 74 7.90 7.86 8.16
N GLY A 75 7.52 6.77 7.49
CA GLY A 75 6.19 6.66 6.90
C GLY A 75 5.08 6.67 7.94
N PHE A 76 5.25 6.00 9.08
CA PHE A 76 4.28 6.05 10.17
C PHE A 76 4.18 7.44 10.83
N VAL A 77 5.28 8.19 10.91
CA VAL A 77 5.24 9.61 11.31
C VAL A 77 4.41 10.42 10.31
N ALA A 78 4.59 10.21 9.00
CA ALA A 78 3.79 10.87 7.98
C ALA A 78 2.30 10.54 8.09
N VAL A 79 1.94 9.29 8.41
CA VAL A 79 0.56 8.89 8.74
C VAL A 79 0.06 9.70 9.94
N GLY A 80 0.84 9.76 11.02
CA GLY A 80 0.49 10.50 12.23
C GLY A 80 0.25 11.99 11.98
N ILE A 81 1.09 12.64 11.17
CA ILE A 81 0.92 14.04 10.78
C ILE A 81 -0.39 14.24 10.00
N ASN A 82 -0.71 13.36 9.06
CA ASN A 82 -1.96 13.44 8.31
C ASN A 82 -3.20 13.24 9.20
N LEU A 83 -3.12 12.34 10.19
CA LEU A 83 -4.18 12.16 11.18
C LEU A 83 -4.35 13.40 12.07
N ALA A 84 -3.25 13.97 12.56
CA ALA A 84 -3.27 15.17 13.40
C ALA A 84 -3.84 16.38 12.63
N ALA A 85 -3.46 16.54 11.36
CA ALA A 85 -4.01 17.60 10.50
C ALA A 85 -5.52 17.43 10.26
N ALA A 86 -6.01 16.19 10.22
CA ALA A 86 -7.42 15.90 10.04
C ALA A 86 -8.28 16.04 11.31
N SER A 87 -7.66 16.24 12.48
CA SER A 87 -8.36 16.45 13.76
C SER A 87 -7.66 17.52 14.59
N PRO A 88 -7.77 18.81 14.21
CA PRO A 88 -7.12 19.90 14.92
C PRO A 88 -7.58 19.95 16.38
N GLY A 89 -6.63 19.84 17.32
CA GLY A 89 -6.90 19.91 18.76
C GLY A 89 -7.10 18.57 19.49
N ALA A 90 -7.02 17.43 18.79
CA ALA A 90 -7.05 16.11 19.43
C ALA A 90 -6.00 15.17 18.83
N PHE A 91 -5.08 14.65 19.66
CA PHE A 91 -4.21 13.52 19.33
C PHE A 91 -4.99 12.20 19.41
N SER A 92 -6.07 12.08 18.64
CA SER A 92 -6.91 10.89 18.61
C SER A 92 -6.94 10.29 17.21
N VAL A 93 -6.81 8.97 17.12
CA VAL A 93 -7.18 8.26 15.89
C VAL A 93 -8.66 8.58 15.62
N PRO A 94 -9.01 9.13 14.46
CA PRO A 94 -10.39 9.48 14.16
C PRO A 94 -11.24 8.22 14.27
N ARG A 95 -12.43 8.33 14.90
CA ARG A 95 -13.41 7.24 14.87
C ARG A 95 -13.64 6.85 13.41
N PRO A 96 -13.68 5.55 13.08
CA PRO A 96 -13.83 5.13 11.70
C PRO A 96 -15.23 5.54 11.25
N GLY A 97 -15.28 6.54 10.37
CA GLY A 97 -16.48 6.85 9.59
C GLY A 97 -16.76 5.74 8.58
N GLU A 98 -17.86 5.87 7.84
CA GLU A 98 -18.29 4.88 6.86
C GLU A 98 -17.20 4.61 5.81
N GLU A 99 -16.49 5.64 5.36
CA GLU A 99 -15.46 5.54 4.33
C GLU A 99 -14.22 4.79 4.82
N ILE A 100 -13.80 5.07 6.05
CA ILE A 100 -12.65 4.39 6.68
C ILE A 100 -13.01 2.94 6.97
N ALA A 101 -14.19 2.68 7.54
CA ALA A 101 -14.65 1.33 7.82
C ALA A 101 -14.74 0.49 6.53
N LEU A 102 -15.29 1.06 5.45
CA LEU A 102 -15.37 0.40 4.16
C LEU A 102 -13.98 0.11 3.59
N ALA A 103 -13.04 1.06 3.67
CA ALA A 103 -11.67 0.87 3.20
C ALA A 103 -10.94 -0.25 3.99
N VAL A 104 -11.13 -0.29 5.31
CA VAL A 104 -10.57 -1.33 6.18
C VAL A 104 -11.19 -2.70 5.86
N LEU A 105 -12.51 -2.78 5.73
CA LEU A 105 -13.21 -4.01 5.36
C LEU A 105 -12.75 -4.51 3.98
N ALA A 106 -12.66 -3.61 3.01
CA ALA A 106 -12.18 -3.95 1.67
C ALA A 106 -10.75 -4.48 1.71
N ARG A 107 -9.88 -3.89 2.54
CA ARG A 107 -8.48 -4.31 2.65
C ARG A 107 -8.31 -5.64 3.38
N LEU A 108 -9.00 -5.83 4.50
CA LEU A 108 -8.76 -6.95 5.42
C LEU A 108 -9.65 -8.17 5.14
N VAL A 109 -10.78 -7.98 4.47
CA VAL A 109 -11.73 -9.06 4.15
C VAL A 109 -11.87 -9.25 2.66
N LEU A 110 -12.24 -8.20 1.93
CA LEU A 110 -12.53 -8.34 0.50
C LEU A 110 -11.28 -8.73 -0.29
N ALA A 111 -10.13 -8.10 -0.04
CA ALA A 111 -8.89 -8.43 -0.76
C ALA A 111 -8.43 -9.89 -0.58
N PRO A 112 -8.28 -10.45 0.65
CA PRO A 112 -7.92 -11.86 0.80
C PRO A 112 -9.02 -12.80 0.30
N LEU A 113 -10.30 -12.44 0.44
CA LEU A 113 -11.40 -13.25 -0.09
C LEU A 113 -11.37 -13.33 -1.61
N LEU A 114 -11.15 -12.20 -2.29
CA LEU A 114 -11.01 -12.16 -3.74
C LEU A 114 -9.81 -13.00 -4.18
N LEU A 115 -8.67 -12.91 -3.50
CA LEU A 115 -7.51 -13.76 -3.79
C LEU A 115 -7.86 -15.25 -3.67
N PHE A 116 -8.53 -15.65 -2.58
CA PHE A 116 -8.93 -17.04 -2.36
C PHE A 116 -9.88 -17.54 -3.46
N LEU A 117 -10.95 -16.79 -3.74
CA LEU A 117 -11.97 -17.19 -4.71
C LEU A 117 -11.42 -17.26 -6.14
N LEU A 118 -10.54 -16.33 -6.51
CA LEU A 118 -9.89 -16.33 -7.82
C LEU A 118 -8.82 -17.41 -7.96
N ALA A 119 -8.16 -17.79 -6.87
CA ALA A 119 -7.18 -18.86 -6.87
C ALA A 119 -7.82 -20.25 -6.89
N LEU A 120 -9.01 -20.41 -6.29
CA LEU A 120 -9.73 -21.67 -6.14
C LEU A 120 -9.81 -22.54 -7.43
N PRO A 121 -10.12 -21.99 -8.62
CA PRO A 121 -10.18 -22.80 -9.84
C PRO A 121 -8.82 -23.00 -10.53
N VAL A 122 -7.76 -22.33 -10.09
CA VAL A 122 -6.47 -22.27 -10.80
C VAL A 122 -5.37 -23.05 -10.08
N ILE A 123 -5.24 -22.86 -8.76
CA ILE A 123 -4.14 -23.41 -7.95
C ILE A 123 -4.58 -23.71 -6.52
N ASP A 124 -3.94 -24.69 -5.90
CA ASP A 124 -3.94 -24.83 -4.44
C ASP A 124 -3.09 -23.73 -3.82
N LEU A 125 -3.74 -22.68 -3.31
CA LEU A 125 -3.06 -21.49 -2.81
C LEU A 125 -2.42 -21.76 -1.43
N PRO A 126 -1.08 -21.64 -1.29
CA PRO A 126 -0.45 -21.78 0.01
C PRO A 126 -0.94 -20.74 1.01
N ALA A 127 -1.23 -21.15 2.24
CA ALA A 127 -1.75 -20.30 3.31
C ALA A 127 -0.97 -18.98 3.54
N PRO A 128 0.38 -18.94 3.41
CA PRO A 128 1.13 -17.68 3.57
C PRO A 128 0.69 -16.56 2.62
N TYR A 129 0.19 -16.87 1.42
CA TYR A 129 -0.29 -15.85 0.49
C TYR A 129 -1.60 -15.20 0.95
N LEU A 130 -2.47 -15.95 1.62
CA LEU A 130 -3.68 -15.39 2.23
C LEU A 130 -3.35 -14.50 3.43
N LEU A 131 -2.35 -14.90 4.23
CA LEU A 131 -1.83 -14.06 5.33
C LEU A 131 -1.22 -12.77 4.80
N LEU A 132 -0.46 -12.84 3.70
CA LEU A 132 0.07 -11.65 3.04
C LEU A 132 -1.06 -10.76 2.50
N ALA A 133 -2.08 -11.35 1.91
CA ALA A 133 -3.25 -10.61 1.43
C ALA A 133 -4.05 -9.97 2.57
N ALA A 134 -4.03 -10.54 3.77
CA ALA A 134 -4.65 -9.99 4.97
C ALA A 134 -3.80 -8.94 5.70
N MET A 135 -2.62 -8.59 5.18
CA MET A 135 -1.79 -7.51 5.74
C MET A 135 -2.54 -6.17 5.75
N PRO A 136 -2.19 -5.24 6.65
CA PRO A 136 -2.83 -3.93 6.72
C PRO A 136 -2.59 -3.10 5.44
N ALA A 137 -3.27 -1.96 5.35
CA ALA A 137 -3.02 -1.00 4.27
C ALA A 137 -1.60 -0.44 4.38
N GLY A 138 -0.92 -0.31 3.24
CA GLY A 138 0.46 0.14 3.18
C GLY A 138 0.60 1.67 3.21
N LEU A 139 1.79 2.13 3.60
CA LEU A 139 2.15 3.55 3.59
C LEU A 139 2.11 4.18 2.19
N ASN A 140 2.31 3.36 1.16
CA ASN A 140 2.16 3.73 -0.26
C ASN A 140 0.78 4.30 -0.59
N THR A 141 -0.28 3.95 0.16
CA THR A 141 -1.61 4.53 -0.03
C THR A 141 -1.63 6.04 0.19
N LEU A 142 -0.83 6.57 1.13
CA LEU A 142 -0.71 8.03 1.31
C LEU A 142 0.03 8.72 0.17
N VAL A 143 1.05 8.07 -0.38
CA VAL A 143 1.78 8.60 -1.55
C VAL A 143 0.85 8.69 -2.74
N VAL A 144 0.07 7.64 -3.01
CA VAL A 144 -0.94 7.62 -4.07
C VAL A 144 -2.01 8.69 -3.81
N ALA A 145 -2.52 8.78 -2.58
CA ALA A 145 -3.52 9.79 -2.24
C ALA A 145 -3.00 11.21 -2.48
N ASN A 146 -1.78 11.51 -2.06
CA ASN A 146 -1.18 12.82 -2.28
C ASN A 146 -0.88 13.09 -3.75
N ALA A 147 -0.33 12.11 -4.49
CA ALA A 147 0.08 12.29 -5.89
C ALA A 147 -1.11 12.46 -6.86
N PHE A 148 -2.30 12.00 -6.45
CA PHE A 148 -3.51 12.01 -7.28
C PHE A 148 -4.64 12.86 -6.69
N GLY A 149 -4.44 13.53 -5.54
CA GLY A 149 -5.44 14.39 -4.92
C GLY A 149 -6.58 13.65 -4.21
N LEU A 150 -6.39 12.38 -3.83
CA LEU A 150 -7.40 11.62 -3.08
C LEU A 150 -7.44 12.05 -1.61
N ASP A 151 -8.53 11.70 -0.91
CA ASP A 151 -8.69 12.04 0.50
C ASP A 151 -7.62 11.36 1.40
N ARG A 152 -6.67 12.17 1.84
CA ARG A 152 -5.57 11.77 2.73
C ARG A 152 -6.06 11.40 4.13
N ARG A 153 -7.21 11.91 4.58
CA ARG A 153 -7.80 11.54 5.88
C ARG A 153 -8.29 10.11 5.85
N VAL A 154 -8.99 9.70 4.79
CA VAL A 154 -9.45 8.32 4.63
C VAL A 154 -8.25 7.38 4.47
N ALA A 155 -7.26 7.75 3.66
CA ALA A 155 -6.05 6.96 3.49
C ALA A 155 -5.29 6.77 4.82
N ALA A 156 -5.03 7.84 5.57
CA ALA A 156 -4.36 7.77 6.86
C ALA A 156 -5.16 6.96 7.89
N GLY A 157 -6.49 7.17 7.94
CA GLY A 157 -7.40 6.45 8.82
C GLY A 157 -7.43 4.95 8.53
N ALA A 158 -7.49 4.57 7.25
CA ALA A 158 -7.47 3.17 6.82
C ALA A 158 -6.15 2.49 7.18
N ILE A 159 -5.00 3.16 7.00
CA ILE A 159 -3.69 2.64 7.44
C ILE A 159 -3.69 2.42 8.95
N ALA A 160 -4.10 3.42 9.73
CA ALA A 160 -4.06 3.36 11.18
C ALA A 160 -4.96 2.24 11.73
N TRP A 161 -6.23 2.19 11.30
CA TRP A 161 -7.19 1.19 11.79
C TRP A 161 -6.84 -0.22 11.33
N SER A 162 -6.48 -0.42 10.06
CA SER A 162 -6.10 -1.76 9.59
C SER A 162 -4.83 -2.26 10.29
N THR A 163 -3.84 -1.40 10.52
CA THR A 163 -2.62 -1.77 11.26
C THR A 163 -2.95 -2.12 12.71
N ALA A 164 -3.74 -1.30 13.41
CA ALA A 164 -4.14 -1.55 14.79
C ALA A 164 -4.89 -2.88 14.93
N LEU A 165 -5.83 -3.18 14.03
CA LEU A 165 -6.58 -4.43 14.02
C LEU A 165 -5.68 -5.64 13.80
N VAL A 166 -4.81 -5.60 12.77
CA VAL A 166 -3.92 -6.74 12.46
C VAL A 166 -2.91 -6.98 13.57
N VAL A 167 -2.30 -5.92 14.13
CA VAL A 167 -1.38 -6.05 15.26
C VAL A 167 -2.11 -6.61 16.49
N SER A 168 -3.32 -6.14 16.78
CA SER A 168 -4.10 -6.65 17.91
C SER A 168 -4.47 -8.12 17.73
N ALA A 169 -4.94 -8.50 16.55
CA ALA A 169 -5.26 -9.90 16.23
C ALA A 169 -4.02 -10.79 16.31
N GLY A 170 -2.88 -10.34 15.79
CA GLY A 170 -1.61 -11.06 15.87
C GLY A 170 -1.11 -11.20 17.31
N LEU A 171 -1.26 -10.17 18.15
CA LEU A 171 -0.92 -10.22 19.56
C LEU A 171 -1.79 -11.23 20.31
N VAL A 172 -3.11 -11.22 20.07
CA VAL A 172 -4.03 -12.20 20.66
C VAL A 172 -3.65 -13.62 20.23
N ALA A 173 -3.40 -13.82 18.93
CA ALA A 173 -2.99 -15.13 18.41
C ALA A 173 -1.65 -15.62 19.00
N ALA A 174 -0.73 -14.71 19.33
CA ALA A 174 0.55 -15.06 19.94
C ALA A 174 0.44 -15.40 21.45
N LEU A 175 -0.67 -15.03 22.09
CA LEU A 175 -0.92 -15.25 23.52
C LEU A 175 -1.82 -16.48 23.79
N LEU A 176 -2.43 -17.06 22.75
CA LEU A 176 -3.23 -18.29 22.80
C LEU A 176 -2.35 -19.51 22.53
#